data_AF-A0A087UTN5-F1
#
_entry.id   AF-A0A087UTN5-F1
#
_cell.length_a   1.000
_cell.length_b   1.000
_cell.length_c   1.000
_cell.angle_alpha   90.00
_cell.angle_beta   90.00
_cell.angle_gamma   90.00
#
_symmetry.space_group_name_H-M   'P 1'
#
loop_
_entity.id
_entity.type
_entity.pdbx_description
1 polymer ?
#
loop_
_entity_poly.entity_id
_entity_poly.type
_entity_poly.pdbx_seq_one_letter_code
_entity_poly.pdbx_strand_id
1 'polypeptide(L)'
;MRVAACNKQQYVAVGSRGPCDLCQNVHCKYEARCENGQCVCPLDCPEKYEPVCASDGTTYRNECEMRREACMKSEEFSVLFYGECEDVGSSGQDMGSGSRGCQEKNCKFGATCEYGIDGLPRCVCNFNCPPAKKPVCGTDNTIHMNDCTLKEEACRLQIQIYILPIDMCEEHKDIPCDGER
;
A
#
# COMPACT_ATOMS: atom_id res chain seq x y z
N MET A 1 -22.39 -27.70 -18.79
CA MET A 1 -21.74 -27.07 -17.61
C MET A 1 -22.56 -25.94 -16.98
N ARG A 2 -23.02 -24.93 -17.74
CA ARG A 2 -23.74 -23.76 -17.17
C ARG A 2 -25.01 -24.10 -16.38
N VAL A 3 -25.82 -25.08 -16.83
CA VAL A 3 -27.07 -25.48 -16.15
C VAL A 3 -26.81 -26.20 -14.82
N ALA A 4 -25.85 -27.12 -14.78
CA ALA A 4 -25.51 -27.86 -13.56
C ALA A 4 -24.83 -26.97 -12.50
N ALA A 5 -24.01 -26.02 -12.93
CA ALA A 5 -23.39 -25.01 -12.06
C ALA A 5 -24.43 -24.03 -11.48
N CYS A 6 -25.39 -23.60 -12.31
CA CYS A 6 -26.51 -22.74 -11.90
C CYS A 6 -27.36 -23.39 -10.79
N ASN A 7 -27.73 -24.66 -10.96
CA ASN A 7 -28.52 -25.40 -9.97
C ASN A 7 -27.83 -25.60 -8.62
N LYS A 8 -26.49 -25.54 -8.59
CA LYS A 8 -25.67 -25.68 -7.37
C LYS A 8 -25.19 -24.34 -6.82
N GLN A 9 -25.56 -23.21 -7.44
CA GLN A 9 -25.01 -21.89 -7.14
C GLN A 9 -23.48 -21.86 -7.04
N GLN A 10 -22.83 -22.69 -7.86
CA GLN A 10 -21.39 -22.86 -7.81
C GLN A 10 -20.75 -22.10 -8.98
N TYR A 11 -19.76 -21.27 -8.68
CA TYR A 11 -18.95 -20.65 -9.72
C TYR A 11 -18.05 -21.73 -10.35
N VAL A 12 -18.23 -21.98 -11.65
CA VAL A 12 -17.44 -22.96 -12.40
C VAL A 12 -16.80 -22.25 -13.59
N ALA A 13 -15.47 -22.16 -13.56
CA ALA A 13 -14.68 -21.71 -14.71
C ALA A 13 -14.37 -22.89 -15.64
N VAL A 14 -14.17 -22.61 -16.93
CA VAL A 14 -13.74 -23.63 -17.89
C VAL A 14 -12.25 -23.87 -17.71
N GLY A 15 -11.86 -25.07 -17.25
CA GLY A 15 -10.46 -25.44 -17.03
C GLY A 15 -9.65 -25.64 -18.33
N SER A 16 -10.26 -26.23 -19.36
CA SER A 16 -9.65 -26.41 -20.69
C SER A 16 -10.72 -26.51 -21.77
N ARG A 17 -10.33 -26.22 -23.02
CA ARG A 17 -11.15 -26.51 -24.19
C ARG A 17 -10.67 -27.81 -24.84
N GLY A 18 -11.63 -28.65 -25.23
CA GLY A 18 -11.37 -29.99 -25.75
C GLY A 18 -11.63 -31.10 -24.72
N PRO A 19 -11.27 -32.35 -25.05
CA PRO A 19 -11.38 -33.48 -24.13
C PRO A 19 -10.57 -33.24 -22.84
N CYS A 20 -11.19 -33.52 -21.69
CA CYS A 20 -10.57 -33.27 -20.38
C CYS A 20 -9.27 -34.06 -20.16
N ASP A 21 -9.14 -35.22 -20.80
CA ASP A 21 -8.01 -36.15 -20.60
C ASP A 21 -6.69 -35.63 -21.19
N LEU A 22 -6.76 -34.79 -22.22
CA LEU A 22 -5.57 -34.35 -22.95
C LEU A 22 -4.74 -33.29 -22.20
N CYS A 23 -5.37 -32.54 -21.29
CA CYS A 23 -4.70 -31.49 -20.51
C CYS A 23 -4.42 -31.90 -19.06
N GLN A 24 -4.71 -33.16 -18.69
CA GLN A 24 -4.63 -33.62 -17.31
C GLN A 24 -3.20 -33.55 -16.70
N ASN A 25 -2.17 -33.67 -17.54
CA ASN A 25 -0.75 -33.62 -17.12
C ASN A 25 0.08 -32.58 -17.89
N VAL A 26 -0.57 -31.59 -18.52
CA VAL A 26 0.12 -30.58 -19.32
C VAL A 26 0.29 -29.31 -18.49
N HIS A 27 1.52 -29.02 -18.08
CA HIS A 27 1.88 -27.77 -17.40
C HIS A 27 2.41 -26.75 -18.40
N CYS A 28 1.55 -25.83 -18.81
CA CYS A 28 1.91 -24.74 -19.67
C CYS A 28 2.66 -23.64 -18.90
N LYS A 29 3.74 -23.12 -19.49
CA LYS A 29 4.52 -21.99 -18.97
C LYS A 29 4.02 -20.68 -19.59
N TYR A 30 4.46 -19.56 -19.02
CA TYR A 30 4.19 -18.21 -19.55
C TYR A 30 2.69 -17.92 -19.69
N GLU A 31 1.89 -18.42 -18.74
CA GLU A 31 0.43 -18.22 -18.71
C GLU A 31 -0.30 -18.73 -19.97
N ALA A 32 0.32 -19.64 -20.73
CA ALA A 32 -0.34 -20.33 -21.84
C ALA A 32 -1.43 -21.27 -21.32
N ARG A 33 -2.51 -21.40 -22.08
CA ARG A 33 -3.61 -22.32 -21.76
C ARG A 33 -3.43 -23.62 -22.54
N CYS A 34 -3.77 -24.75 -21.92
CA CYS A 34 -3.83 -26.01 -22.64
C CYS A 34 -5.13 -26.11 -23.46
N GLU A 35 -4.99 -26.35 -24.76
CA GLU A 35 -6.06 -26.73 -25.67
C GLU A 35 -5.66 -28.00 -26.42
N ASN A 36 -6.49 -29.05 -26.34
CA ASN A 36 -6.24 -30.35 -26.98
C ASN A 36 -4.84 -30.95 -26.71
N GLY A 37 -4.27 -30.73 -25.52
CA GLY A 37 -2.95 -31.25 -25.13
C GLY A 37 -1.77 -30.38 -25.60
N GLN A 38 -2.03 -29.23 -26.21
CA GLN A 38 -0.99 -28.27 -26.61
C GLN A 38 -1.14 -26.94 -25.86
N CYS A 39 -0.02 -26.35 -25.45
CA CYS A 39 -0.01 -25.02 -24.87
C CYS A 39 -0.17 -23.97 -25.96
N VAL A 40 -1.21 -23.17 -25.85
CA VAL A 40 -1.53 -22.09 -26.78
C VAL A 40 -1.61 -20.76 -26.03
N CYS A 41 -1.11 -19.71 -26.67
CA CYS A 41 -1.19 -18.36 -26.12
C CYS A 41 -2.65 -17.86 -26.19
N PRO A 42 -3.09 -17.01 -25.24
CA PRO A 42 -4.39 -16.35 -25.33
C PRO A 42 -4.49 -15.53 -26.62
N LEU A 43 -5.41 -15.89 -27.53
CA LEU A 43 -5.66 -15.11 -28.76
C LEU A 43 -6.76 -14.08 -28.55
N ASP A 44 -7.76 -14.42 -27.75
CA ASP A 44 -8.92 -13.58 -27.47
C ASP A 44 -8.76 -12.90 -26.11
N CYS A 45 -8.41 -11.62 -26.12
CA CYS A 45 -8.41 -10.78 -24.93
C CYS A 45 -9.58 -9.79 -24.94
N PRO A 46 -10.17 -9.50 -23.77
CA PRO A 46 -11.24 -8.50 -23.69
C PRO A 46 -10.70 -7.13 -24.09
N GLU A 47 -11.51 -6.33 -24.78
CA GLU A 47 -11.13 -4.95 -25.14
C GLU A 47 -11.13 -3.98 -23.95
N LYS A 48 -11.57 -4.44 -22.78
CA LYS A 48 -11.61 -3.64 -21.55
C LYS A 48 -10.23 -3.08 -21.20
N TYR A 49 -10.20 -1.79 -20.89
CA TYR A 49 -8.99 -1.09 -20.47
C TYR A 49 -8.85 -1.15 -18.95
N GLU A 50 -7.91 -1.97 -18.48
CA GLU A 50 -7.53 -2.15 -17.08
C GLU A 50 -6.02 -2.29 -17.02
N PRO A 51 -5.27 -1.19 -17.17
CA PRO A 51 -3.85 -1.25 -17.45
C PRO A 51 -3.08 -1.96 -16.33
N VAL A 52 -2.01 -2.64 -16.72
CA VAL A 52 -1.06 -3.26 -15.80
C VAL A 52 0.36 -2.89 -16.21
N CYS A 53 1.20 -2.58 -15.24
CA CYS A 53 2.62 -2.42 -15.45
C CYS A 53 3.31 -3.74 -15.17
N ALA A 54 4.02 -4.27 -16.17
CA ALA A 54 4.71 -5.55 -16.06
C ALA A 54 6.19 -5.38 -15.71
N SER A 55 6.84 -6.48 -15.34
CA SER A 55 8.25 -6.53 -14.93
C SER A 55 9.25 -6.19 -16.04
N ASP A 56 8.80 -6.17 -17.30
CA ASP A 56 9.58 -5.71 -18.45
C ASP A 56 9.53 -4.17 -18.61
N GLY A 57 8.85 -3.46 -17.71
CA GLY A 57 8.68 -2.02 -17.74
C GLY A 57 7.66 -1.52 -18.76
N THR A 58 6.87 -2.42 -19.35
CA THR A 58 5.85 -2.08 -20.36
C THR A 58 4.46 -2.02 -19.74
N THR A 59 3.70 -0.99 -20.10
CA THR A 59 2.27 -0.91 -19.80
C THR A 59 1.50 -1.78 -20.77
N TYR A 60 0.74 -2.74 -20.24
CA TYR A 60 -0.21 -3.53 -21.02
C TYR A 60 -1.62 -3.06 -20.74
N ARG A 61 -2.45 -2.93 -21.78
CA ARG A 61 -3.85 -2.45 -21.68
C ARG A 61 -4.74 -3.26 -20.72
N ASN A 62 -4.38 -4.52 -20.50
CA ASN A 62 -4.93 -5.41 -19.49
C ASN A 62 -4.03 -6.62 -19.27
N GLU A 63 -4.31 -7.35 -18.19
CA GLU A 63 -3.52 -8.53 -17.80
C GLU A 63 -3.56 -9.66 -18.84
N CYS A 64 -4.66 -9.82 -19.60
CA CYS A 64 -4.73 -10.82 -20.67
C CYS A 64 -3.70 -10.53 -21.77
N GLU A 65 -3.58 -9.26 -22.15
CA GLU A 65 -2.66 -8.81 -23.19
C GLU A 65 -1.20 -8.96 -22.74
N MET A 66 -0.90 -8.67 -21.47
CA MET A 66 0.41 -8.96 -20.86
C MET A 66 0.74 -10.45 -20.95
N ARG A 67 -0.19 -11.33 -20.56
CA ARG A 67 -0.01 -12.78 -20.60
C ARG A 67 0.15 -13.30 -22.03
N ARG A 68 -0.57 -12.74 -23.00
CA ARG A 68 -0.41 -13.07 -24.42
C ARG A 68 1.00 -12.75 -24.89
N GLU A 69 1.50 -11.55 -24.60
CA GLU A 69 2.83 -11.13 -25.01
C GLU A 69 3.94 -11.96 -24.32
N ALA A 70 3.80 -12.24 -23.02
CA ALA A 70 4.68 -13.16 -22.29
C ALA A 70 4.77 -14.53 -22.98
N CYS A 71 3.62 -15.11 -23.32
CA CYS A 71 3.55 -16.39 -24.03
C CYS A 71 4.17 -16.33 -25.43
N MET A 72 3.87 -15.29 -26.21
CA MET A 72 4.40 -15.13 -27.58
C MET A 72 5.92 -14.94 -27.60
N LYS A 73 6.47 -14.24 -26.60
CA LYS A 73 7.91 -14.00 -26.45
C LYS A 73 8.63 -15.15 -25.73
N SER A 74 7.90 -16.09 -25.14
CA SER A 74 8.46 -17.13 -24.25
C SER A 74 9.25 -16.53 -23.07
N GLU A 75 8.77 -15.40 -22.56
CA GLU A 75 9.35 -14.67 -21.44
C GLU A 75 8.35 -14.64 -20.27
N GLU A 76 8.86 -14.56 -19.05
CA GLU A 76 8.03 -14.50 -17.85
C GLU A 76 7.85 -13.04 -17.42
N PHE A 77 6.63 -12.54 -17.55
CA PHE A 77 6.24 -11.21 -17.08
C PHE A 77 5.40 -11.36 -15.82
N SER A 78 5.83 -10.72 -14.74
CA SER A 78 5.01 -10.54 -13.55
C SER A 78 4.38 -9.16 -13.56
N VAL A 79 3.13 -9.05 -13.10
CA VAL A 79 2.53 -7.74 -12.82
C VAL A 79 3.31 -7.10 -11.67
N LEU A 80 3.90 -5.93 -11.90
CA LEU A 80 4.48 -5.11 -10.85
C LEU A 80 3.38 -4.38 -10.09
N PHE A 81 2.44 -3.77 -10.81
CA PHE A 81 1.25 -3.13 -10.24
C PHE A 81 0.13 -2.95 -11.29
N TYR A 82 -1.10 -2.73 -10.80
CA TYR A 82 -2.26 -2.43 -11.63
C TYR A 82 -2.31 -0.91 -11.89
N GLY A 83 -2.18 -0.50 -13.14
CA GLY A 83 -1.99 0.88 -13.59
C GLY A 83 -1.01 0.95 -14.76
N GLU A 84 -0.79 2.15 -15.31
CA GLU A 84 0.23 2.36 -16.33
C GLU A 84 1.62 2.52 -15.69
N CYS A 85 2.68 2.05 -16.36
CA CYS A 85 4.06 2.26 -15.91
C CYS A 85 4.45 3.75 -15.81
N GLU A 86 3.72 4.64 -16.51
CA GLU A 86 3.90 6.10 -16.46
C GLU A 86 3.12 6.76 -15.30
N ASP A 87 2.07 6.12 -14.79
CA ASP A 87 1.24 6.61 -13.68
C ASP A 87 1.94 6.57 -12.31
N VAL A 88 3.17 6.05 -12.27
CA VAL A 88 4.09 6.08 -11.13
C VAL A 88 4.37 7.52 -10.63
N GLY A 89 3.92 8.55 -11.38
CA GLY A 89 4.05 9.96 -11.02
C GLY A 89 2.86 10.63 -10.32
N SER A 90 1.66 10.02 -10.24
CA SER A 90 0.44 10.79 -9.89
C SER A 90 -0.59 10.12 -8.97
N SER A 91 -0.40 8.89 -8.50
CA SER A 91 -1.28 8.33 -7.46
C SER A 91 -0.47 7.52 -6.44
N GLY A 92 -0.20 8.15 -5.30
CA GLY A 92 0.78 7.68 -4.33
C GLY A 92 0.46 6.33 -3.68
N GLN A 93 1.50 5.51 -3.51
CA GLN A 93 2.03 5.10 -2.21
C GLN A 93 3.31 4.27 -2.43
N ASP A 94 4.42 4.78 -1.87
CA ASP A 94 5.71 4.13 -1.59
C ASP A 94 6.04 2.80 -2.28
N MET A 95 7.00 2.84 -3.22
CA MET A 95 8.24 2.05 -3.16
C MET A 95 9.30 2.69 -4.08
N GLY A 96 10.20 3.47 -3.49
CA GLY A 96 11.58 3.64 -3.98
C GLY A 96 11.83 4.40 -5.29
N SER A 97 12.38 5.61 -5.13
CA SER A 97 13.29 6.29 -6.09
C SER A 97 12.65 7.12 -7.21
N GLY A 98 12.27 8.34 -6.85
CA GLY A 98 12.02 9.43 -7.81
C GLY A 98 12.14 10.76 -7.09
N SER A 99 13.36 11.30 -7.01
CA SER A 99 13.69 12.53 -6.27
C SER A 99 12.86 13.74 -6.72
N ARG A 100 11.78 14.02 -5.99
CA ARG A 100 11.09 15.30 -5.96
C ARG A 100 11.24 15.84 -4.54
N GLY A 101 11.86 17.01 -4.39
CA GLY A 101 12.37 17.56 -3.12
C GLY A 101 11.29 17.86 -2.05
N CYS A 102 11.54 18.85 -1.19
CA CYS A 102 10.55 19.26 -0.17
C CYS A 102 9.27 19.91 -0.73
N GLN A 103 9.16 20.06 -2.05
CA GLN A 103 7.98 20.63 -2.72
C GLN A 103 6.82 19.63 -2.83
N GLU A 104 7.10 18.33 -2.87
CA GLU A 104 6.08 17.26 -2.93
C GLU A 104 6.17 16.28 -1.74
N LYS A 105 7.16 16.46 -0.85
CA LYS A 105 7.32 15.63 0.35
C LYS A 105 6.36 16.06 1.47
N ASN A 106 5.25 15.34 1.58
CA ASN A 106 4.29 15.51 2.68
C ASN A 106 4.79 14.80 3.95
N CYS A 107 5.47 15.55 4.81
CA CYS A 107 5.88 15.08 6.12
C CYS A 107 4.68 14.91 7.07
N LYS A 108 4.61 13.77 7.76
CA LYS A 108 3.50 13.43 8.67
C LYS A 108 3.74 13.97 10.08
N PHE A 109 2.67 14.05 10.87
CA PHE A 109 2.72 14.39 12.30
C PHE A 109 3.39 15.74 12.62
N GLY A 110 3.24 16.71 11.71
CA GLY A 110 3.81 18.05 11.88
C GLY A 110 5.33 18.14 11.66
N ALA A 111 5.96 17.11 11.09
CA ALA A 111 7.36 17.19 10.68
C ALA A 111 7.56 18.22 9.54
N THR A 112 8.72 18.87 9.54
CA THR A 112 9.15 19.82 8.51
C THR A 112 10.09 19.11 7.54
N CYS A 113 9.96 19.38 6.24
CA CYS A 113 10.91 18.87 5.27
C CYS A 113 12.15 19.79 5.18
N GLU A 114 13.33 19.22 5.39
CA GLU A 114 14.63 19.89 5.27
C GLU A 114 15.57 19.06 4.37
N TYR A 115 16.55 19.71 3.74
CA TYR A 115 17.56 19.01 2.93
C TYR A 115 18.74 18.56 3.80
N GLY A 116 19.11 17.28 3.69
CA GLY A 116 20.33 16.76 4.29
C GLY A 116 21.60 17.29 3.61
N ILE A 117 22.75 16.99 4.21
CA ILE A 117 24.08 17.31 3.63
C ILE A 117 24.35 16.63 2.29
N ASP A 118 23.63 15.56 2.00
CA ASP A 118 23.61 14.81 0.75
C ASP A 118 22.68 15.43 -0.31
N GLY A 119 22.03 16.55 0.02
CA GLY A 119 21.02 17.18 -0.84
C GLY A 119 19.69 16.42 -0.90
N LEU A 120 19.49 15.39 -0.05
CA LEU A 120 18.27 14.60 -0.04
C LEU A 120 17.22 15.19 0.92
N PRO A 121 15.93 15.24 0.54
CA PRO A 121 14.88 15.74 1.41
C PRO A 121 14.62 14.76 2.57
N ARG A 122 14.59 15.25 3.81
CA ARG A 122 14.37 14.50 5.06
C ARG A 122 13.27 15.17 5.88
N CYS A 123 12.38 14.39 6.47
CA CYS A 123 11.38 14.93 7.40
C CYS A 123 12.00 14.98 8.79
N VAL A 124 11.99 16.15 9.41
CA VAL A 124 12.58 16.39 10.72
C VAL A 124 11.54 16.98 11.68
N CYS A 125 11.60 16.57 12.94
CA CYS A 125 10.75 17.10 13.99
C CYS A 125 11.41 18.35 14.58
N ASN A 126 11.13 19.50 14.00
CA ASN A 126 11.67 20.79 14.44
C ASN A 126 10.59 21.56 15.21
N PHE A 127 10.46 21.26 16.50
CA PHE A 127 9.48 21.89 17.40
C PHE A 127 10.18 22.86 18.35
N ASN A 128 9.75 24.12 18.36
CA ASN A 128 10.21 25.14 19.30
C ASN A 128 9.16 25.34 20.40
N CYS A 129 9.13 24.43 21.37
CA CYS A 129 8.09 24.43 22.40
C CYS A 129 8.35 25.46 23.52
N PRO A 130 7.36 26.29 23.89
CA PRO A 130 7.50 27.23 24.99
C PRO A 130 7.53 26.49 26.34
N PRO A 131 8.21 27.03 27.37
CA PRO A 131 8.29 26.42 28.70
C PRO A 131 7.00 26.53 29.53
N ALA A 132 5.90 27.03 28.93
CA ALA A 132 4.63 27.20 29.61
C ALA A 132 4.03 25.82 30.00
N LYS A 133 3.72 25.67 31.29
CA LYS A 133 3.12 24.44 31.84
C LYS A 133 1.59 24.51 31.72
N LYS A 134 1.05 23.86 30.70
CA LYS A 134 -0.39 23.68 30.48
C LYS A 134 -0.62 22.20 30.15
N PRO A 135 -0.63 21.33 31.16
CA PRO A 135 -0.54 19.89 30.96
C PRO A 135 -1.74 19.36 30.18
N VAL A 136 -1.47 18.41 29.28
CA VAL A 136 -2.48 17.71 28.47
C VAL A 136 -2.28 16.21 28.58
N CYS A 137 -3.37 15.45 28.60
CA CYS A 137 -3.32 14.00 28.53
C CYS A 137 -3.30 13.57 27.06
N GLY A 138 -2.41 12.66 26.67
CA GLY A 138 -2.41 12.05 25.35
C GLY A 138 -3.17 10.72 25.32
N THR A 139 -3.59 10.28 24.12
CA THR A 139 -4.15 8.93 23.90
C THR A 139 -3.18 7.79 24.18
N ASP A 140 -1.90 8.11 24.34
CA ASP A 140 -0.84 7.22 24.83
C ASP A 140 -0.85 7.05 26.36
N ASN A 141 -1.85 7.62 27.04
CA ASN A 141 -2.01 7.62 28.49
C ASN A 141 -0.86 8.32 29.24
N THR A 142 -0.19 9.27 28.57
CA THR A 142 0.89 10.07 29.18
C THR A 142 0.50 11.54 29.31
N ILE A 143 0.99 12.20 30.37
CA ILE A 143 0.81 13.64 30.56
C ILE A 143 1.98 14.38 29.92
N HIS A 144 1.66 15.24 28.95
CA HIS A 144 2.61 16.10 28.28
C HIS A 144 2.61 17.50 28.90
N MET A 145 3.76 18.19 28.93
CA MET A 145 3.90 19.51 29.57
C MET A 145 2.96 20.57 28.97
N ASN A 146 2.78 20.50 27.65
CA ASN A 146 1.82 21.26 26.87
C ASN A 146 1.51 20.58 25.52
N ASP A 147 0.55 21.13 24.77
CA ASP A 147 0.18 20.69 23.41
C ASP A 147 1.39 20.59 22.46
N CYS A 148 2.35 21.52 22.55
CA CYS A 148 3.53 21.48 21.68
C CYS A 148 4.39 20.24 21.96
N THR A 149 4.67 19.95 23.23
CA THR A 149 5.47 18.77 23.60
C THR A 149 4.77 17.46 23.22
N LEU A 150 3.42 17.42 23.26
CA LEU A 150 2.65 16.27 22.79
C LEU A 150 2.82 16.06 21.28
N LYS A 151 2.72 17.14 20.48
CA LYS A 151 2.90 17.08 19.02
C LYS A 151 4.35 16.77 18.63
N GLU A 152 5.32 17.24 19.39
CA GLU A 152 6.73 16.90 19.20
C GLU A 152 6.96 15.40 19.39
N GLU A 153 6.41 14.81 20.45
CA GLU A 153 6.53 13.38 20.72
C GLU A 153 5.79 12.56 19.64
N ALA A 154 4.58 12.97 19.25
CA ALA A 154 3.85 12.38 18.13
C ALA A 154 4.67 12.39 16.82
N CYS A 155 5.38 13.49 16.56
CA CYS A 155 6.29 13.58 15.43
C CYS A 155 7.46 12.59 15.54
N ARG A 156 8.13 12.52 16.69
CA ARG A 156 9.30 11.65 16.88
C ARG A 156 8.95 10.18 16.77
N LEU A 157 7.79 9.80 17.30
CA LEU A 157 7.29 8.42 17.28
C LEU A 157 6.59 8.06 15.96
N GLN A 158 6.31 9.04 15.09
CA GLN A 158 5.56 8.88 13.85
C GLN A 158 4.18 8.22 14.08
N ILE A 159 3.48 8.66 15.12
CA ILE A 159 2.12 8.22 15.47
C ILE A 159 1.22 9.41 15.75
N GLN A 160 -0.09 9.21 15.64
CA GLN A 160 -1.06 10.24 16.01
C GLN A 160 -1.41 10.12 17.50
N ILE A 161 -1.04 11.13 18.27
CA ILE A 161 -1.45 11.26 19.68
C ILE A 161 -2.52 12.35 19.74
N TYR A 162 -3.71 12.01 20.23
CA TYR A 162 -4.78 12.98 20.42
C TYR A 162 -4.81 13.46 21.87
N ILE A 163 -5.21 14.72 22.06
CA ILE A 163 -5.44 15.27 23.39
C ILE A 163 -6.73 14.67 23.94
N LEU A 164 -6.63 14.08 25.12
CA LEU A 164 -7.73 13.62 25.94
C LEU A 164 -7.93 14.56 27.14
N PRO A 165 -9.13 14.52 27.75
CA PRO A 165 -9.35 15.11 29.07
C PRO A 165 -8.30 14.62 30.10
N ILE A 166 -7.82 15.52 30.96
CA ILE A 166 -6.68 15.24 31.85
C ILE A 166 -6.96 14.12 32.87
N ASP A 167 -8.23 13.93 33.22
CA ASP A 167 -8.76 12.86 34.07
C ASP A 167 -8.63 11.47 33.46
N MET A 168 -8.38 11.35 32.15
CA MET A 168 -8.17 10.06 31.48
C MET A 168 -6.76 9.50 31.72
N CYS A 169 -5.76 10.36 31.93
CA CYS A 169 -4.40 9.95 32.27
C CYS A 169 -4.29 9.86 33.80
N GLU A 170 -4.80 8.76 34.36
CA GLU A 170 -4.78 8.49 35.79
C GLU A 170 -3.35 8.13 36.29
N GLU A 171 -2.49 9.12 36.51
CA GLU A 171 -1.36 9.02 37.46
C GLU A 171 -1.57 9.88 38.72
N HIS A 172 -2.80 10.34 38.96
CA HIS A 172 -3.19 10.98 40.21
C HIS A 172 -4.34 10.25 40.89
N LYS A 173 -4.06 9.01 41.36
CA LYS A 173 -4.85 8.38 42.44
C LYS A 173 -4.12 8.26 43.78
N ASP A 174 -2.89 8.77 43.91
CA ASP A 174 -2.16 8.75 45.20
C ASP A 174 -1.40 10.05 45.49
N ILE A 175 -2.07 11.21 45.39
CA ILE A 175 -1.63 12.37 46.19
C ILE A 175 -2.60 12.46 47.37
N PRO A 176 -2.19 12.03 48.57
CA PRO A 176 -2.97 12.27 49.76
C PRO A 176 -3.19 13.78 49.88
N CYS A 177 -4.45 14.17 50.03
CA CYS A 177 -4.79 15.50 50.51
C CYS A 177 -4.37 15.58 51.99
N ASP A 178 -3.09 15.82 52.27
CA ASP A 178 -2.71 16.37 53.57
C ASP A 178 -3.03 17.86 53.54
N GLY A 179 -4.32 18.13 53.75
CA GLY A 179 -4.83 19.42 54.15
C GLY A 179 -4.76 19.55 55.67
N GLU A 180 -4.25 20.70 56.10
CA GLU A 180 -4.42 21.35 57.41
C GLU A 180 -3.59 20.75 58.56
N ARG A 181 -2.78 21.49 59.33
CA ARG A 181 -2.77 22.91 59.69
C ARG A 181 -1.39 23.29 60.25
#